data_AF-A0A1X2H444-F1
#
_entry.id   AF-A0A1X2H444-F1
#
_cell.length_a   1.000
_cell.length_b   1.000
_cell.length_c   1.000
_cell.angle_alpha   90.00
_cell.angle_beta   90.00
_cell.angle_gamma   90.00
#
_symmetry.space_group_name_H-M   'P 1'
#
loop_
_entity.id
_entity.type
_entity.pdbx_description
1 polymer ?
#
loop_
_entity_poly.entity_id
_entity_poly.type
_entity_poly.pdbx_seq_one_letter_code
_entity_poly.pdbx_strand_id
1 'polypeptide(L)'
;MDCNHEVVYNGLCALCGSDVESSEGQTHINMSHDSRGITVSRQEAERLEKENAERLLSSRKLSLILDLDQTVVHATWDPTVGEWMNDENNANHPATKDIRKFTLPGSHFVYYIKLRPGLSEFLETVSKLYELHIYTMGTRHYAEAVAREIDSTGKLFRNRILSRDESGSVTQKKIQRLFPCDTSMVVVLDDRSDVWSFSPNLIRIKPYEFFVGTGDINSPFAPRQPPDQDTLAKVKPLPLPETKTENEKENLESKGDDEEDEEEEQEDESTRKKALDQQEKLQEAMAQEQQEARPLAQQQSTQDRPLLVDDDRELYTMIEILKEIHQRFYNDEGRYERSKTDGAGSLQPKPDVTALMPAMKKKVLEGVHIVFTGLIPQHQTLSSSAIWQLAESFGATCLPDLTGNVTHVVAARAGTDKVHRAQRIPNVHIVSEAWLSDSTARWKKQDEAQYALPELAQAANEVENPESTPLEFDDEEKSTMQLMRAGPTWVTPIPRPAPRRSCPEKERGNGRQTQRRNPLHLGHSHH
;
A
#
# COMPACT_ATOMS: atom_id res chain seq x y z
N MET A 1 25.84 -6.54 -48.45
CA MET A 1 24.73 -5.64 -48.11
C MET A 1 25.13 -4.97 -46.82
N ASP A 2 25.06 -3.64 -46.76
CA ASP A 2 25.34 -2.92 -45.52
C ASP A 2 24.14 -3.13 -44.58
N CYS A 3 24.40 -3.63 -43.39
CA CYS A 3 23.41 -3.90 -42.36
C CYS A 3 23.65 -2.96 -41.17
N ASN A 4 22.60 -2.32 -40.68
CA ASN A 4 22.67 -1.40 -39.53
C ASN A 4 22.61 -2.13 -38.17
N HIS A 5 22.41 -3.45 -38.17
CA HIS A 5 22.32 -4.30 -36.99
C HIS A 5 21.23 -3.89 -35.97
N GLU A 6 20.12 -3.30 -36.44
CA GLU A 6 19.05 -2.72 -35.60
C GLU A 6 18.32 -3.71 -34.69
N VAL A 7 18.31 -5.01 -35.04
CA VAL A 7 17.67 -6.07 -34.25
C VAL A 7 18.68 -7.18 -34.02
N VAL A 8 18.91 -7.49 -32.74
CA VAL A 8 19.89 -8.48 -32.27
C VAL A 8 19.19 -9.54 -31.44
N TYR A 9 19.60 -10.79 -31.65
CA TYR A 9 19.13 -11.96 -30.92
C TYR A 9 20.35 -12.78 -30.48
N ASN A 10 20.58 -12.86 -29.16
CA ASN A 10 21.73 -13.56 -28.57
C ASN A 10 23.08 -13.19 -29.23
N GLY A 11 23.36 -11.88 -29.33
CA GLY A 11 24.60 -11.37 -29.90
C GLY A 11 24.66 -11.38 -31.44
N LEU A 12 23.69 -11.99 -32.12
CA LEU A 12 23.65 -12.07 -33.58
C LEU A 12 22.60 -11.12 -34.16
N CYS A 13 22.94 -10.40 -35.22
CA CYS A 13 21.96 -9.61 -35.95
C CYS A 13 20.92 -10.51 -36.62
N ALA A 14 19.64 -10.24 -36.35
CA ALA A 14 18.53 -11.01 -36.90
C ALA A 14 18.36 -10.87 -38.43
N LEU A 15 19.01 -9.86 -39.05
CA LEU A 15 18.90 -9.57 -40.48
C LEU A 15 20.07 -10.15 -41.29
N CYS A 16 21.31 -9.91 -40.86
CA CYS A 16 22.51 -10.35 -41.59
C CYS A 16 23.21 -11.56 -40.98
N GLY A 17 22.89 -11.94 -39.74
CA GLY A 17 23.52 -13.04 -39.01
C GLY A 17 24.94 -12.74 -38.50
N SER A 18 25.41 -11.49 -38.64
CA SER A 18 26.71 -11.07 -38.12
C SER A 18 26.70 -10.95 -36.60
N ASP A 19 27.84 -11.23 -35.98
CA ASP A 19 28.09 -11.05 -34.56
C ASP A 19 28.24 -9.55 -34.24
N VAL A 20 27.41 -9.07 -33.31
CA VAL A 20 27.31 -7.65 -32.93
C VAL A 20 28.00 -7.39 -31.58
N GLU A 21 28.34 -8.43 -30.80
CA GLU A 21 29.04 -8.27 -29.51
C GLU A 21 30.44 -7.64 -29.68
N SER A 22 31.03 -7.79 -30.88
CA SER A 22 32.35 -7.24 -31.22
C SER A 22 32.35 -5.78 -31.68
N SER A 23 31.19 -5.13 -31.80
CA SER A 23 31.09 -3.74 -32.24
C SER A 23 31.11 -2.77 -31.06
N GLU A 24 32.31 -2.29 -30.72
CA GLU A 24 32.50 -1.27 -29.69
C GLU A 24 31.66 -0.01 -30.01
N GLY A 25 30.63 0.28 -29.20
CA GLY A 25 29.89 1.55 -29.22
C GLY A 25 28.38 1.49 -29.45
N GLN A 26 27.77 0.34 -29.79
CA GLN A 26 26.30 0.24 -29.93
C GLN A 26 25.64 -0.45 -28.72
N THR A 27 25.06 0.36 -27.83
CA THR A 27 24.22 -0.14 -26.75
C THR A 27 22.87 -0.60 -27.31
N HIS A 28 22.52 -1.86 -27.07
CA HIS A 28 21.26 -2.45 -27.50
C HIS A 28 20.29 -2.54 -26.32
N ILE A 29 19.03 -2.20 -26.55
CA ILE A 29 17.96 -2.12 -25.55
C ILE A 29 17.10 -3.37 -25.61
N ASN A 30 16.85 -4.01 -24.47
CA ASN A 30 15.94 -5.15 -24.39
C ASN A 30 14.48 -4.68 -24.44
N MET A 31 13.80 -4.98 -25.56
CA MET A 31 12.40 -4.62 -25.78
C MET A 31 11.42 -5.77 -25.49
N SER A 32 11.90 -6.95 -25.11
CA SER A 32 11.03 -8.10 -24.80
C SER A 32 10.63 -8.14 -23.32
N HIS A 33 9.42 -8.62 -23.05
CA HIS A 33 8.96 -8.95 -21.69
C HIS A 33 9.36 -10.37 -21.27
N ASP A 34 10.24 -11.02 -22.03
CA ASP A 34 10.74 -12.36 -21.77
C ASP A 34 12.27 -12.41 -21.91
N SER A 35 12.88 -13.45 -21.36
CA SER A 35 14.33 -13.66 -21.37
C SER A 35 14.85 -14.16 -22.73
N ARG A 36 14.15 -13.93 -23.85
CA ARG A 36 14.54 -14.44 -25.17
C ARG A 36 15.69 -13.66 -25.80
N GLY A 37 16.26 -12.66 -25.12
CA GLY A 37 17.48 -12.00 -25.58
C GLY A 37 17.35 -11.23 -26.88
N ILE A 38 16.13 -10.77 -27.22
CA ILE A 38 15.91 -9.85 -28.33
C ILE A 38 16.22 -8.44 -27.82
N THR A 39 17.22 -7.82 -28.41
CA THR A 39 17.57 -6.42 -28.17
C THR A 39 17.52 -5.65 -29.49
N VAL A 40 17.30 -4.35 -29.40
CA VAL A 40 17.24 -3.47 -30.58
C VAL A 40 18.12 -2.24 -30.37
N SER A 41 18.51 -1.58 -31.45
CA SER A 41 19.19 -0.29 -31.36
C SER A 41 18.29 0.77 -30.70
N ARG A 42 18.88 1.82 -30.12
CA ARG A 42 18.12 2.95 -29.56
C ARG A 42 17.14 3.57 -30.58
N GLN A 43 17.59 3.76 -31.82
CA GLN A 43 16.76 4.32 -32.89
C GLN A 43 15.54 3.45 -33.19
N GLU A 44 15.70 2.12 -33.19
CA GLU A 44 14.60 1.20 -33.41
C GLU A 44 13.66 1.14 -32.20
N ALA A 45 14.19 1.23 -30.97
CA ALA A 45 13.38 1.35 -29.75
C ALA A 45 12.48 2.60 -29.80
N GLU A 46 13.04 3.76 -30.15
CA GLU A 46 12.28 5.02 -30.31
C GLU A 46 11.17 4.90 -31.38
N ARG A 47 11.46 4.24 -32.50
CA ARG A 47 10.46 3.99 -33.56
C ARG A 47 9.30 3.13 -33.05
N LEU A 48 9.62 2.01 -32.39
CA LEU A 48 8.63 1.09 -31.82
C LEU A 48 7.77 1.75 -30.74
N GLU A 49 8.38 2.57 -29.89
CA GLU A 49 7.64 3.33 -28.88
C GLU A 49 6.72 4.37 -29.49
N LYS A 50 7.18 5.11 -30.50
CA LYS A 50 6.34 6.09 -31.20
C LYS A 50 5.12 5.42 -31.82
N GLU A 51 5.29 4.28 -32.47
CA GLU A 51 4.18 3.50 -33.04
C GLU A 51 3.22 2.99 -31.95
N ASN A 52 3.76 2.55 -30.81
CA ASN A 52 2.94 2.17 -29.66
C ASN A 52 2.16 3.35 -29.08
N ALA A 53 2.78 4.51 -28.93
CA ALA A 53 2.14 5.73 -28.45
C ALA A 53 1.01 6.16 -29.40
N GLU A 54 1.25 6.17 -30.72
CA GLU A 54 0.23 6.47 -31.73
C GLU A 54 -0.95 5.48 -31.69
N ARG A 55 -0.67 4.18 -31.50
CA ARG A 55 -1.72 3.16 -31.30
C ARG A 55 -2.51 3.38 -30.01
N LEU A 56 -1.86 3.75 -28.93
CA LEU A 56 -2.53 4.04 -27.65
C LEU A 56 -3.40 5.29 -27.79
N LEU A 57 -2.88 6.38 -28.36
CA LEU A 57 -3.64 7.61 -28.63
C LEU A 57 -4.87 7.36 -29.50
N SER A 58 -4.72 6.63 -30.60
CA SER A 58 -5.83 6.30 -31.51
C SER A 58 -6.91 5.43 -30.86
N SER A 59 -6.52 4.52 -29.95
CA SER A 59 -7.46 3.72 -29.15
C SER A 59 -7.93 4.44 -27.87
N ARG A 60 -7.50 5.69 -27.67
CA ARG A 60 -7.72 6.48 -26.45
C ARG A 60 -7.35 5.72 -25.18
N LYS A 61 -6.17 5.12 -25.15
CA LYS A 61 -5.61 4.41 -23.99
C LYS A 61 -4.31 5.03 -23.47
N LEU A 62 -4.01 4.78 -22.21
CA LEU A 62 -2.69 4.98 -21.59
C LEU A 62 -2.06 3.60 -21.28
N SER A 63 -0.83 3.56 -20.79
CA SER A 63 -0.22 2.33 -20.25
C SER A 63 -0.33 2.30 -18.74
N LEU A 64 -0.71 1.16 -18.16
CA LEU A 64 -0.69 0.93 -16.71
C LEU A 64 0.24 -0.22 -16.37
N ILE A 65 1.29 0.08 -15.62
CA ILE A 65 2.12 -0.92 -14.95
C ILE A 65 1.47 -1.24 -13.60
N LEU A 66 1.16 -2.50 -13.40
CA LEU A 66 0.46 -3.03 -12.24
C LEU A 66 1.37 -3.99 -11.47
N ASP A 67 1.65 -3.66 -10.21
CA ASP A 67 2.27 -4.59 -9.29
C ASP A 67 1.26 -5.65 -8.79
N LEU A 68 1.77 -6.77 -8.24
CA LEU A 68 0.96 -7.89 -7.75
C LEU A 68 0.79 -7.88 -6.22
N ASP A 69 1.85 -8.18 -5.49
CA ASP A 69 1.84 -8.47 -4.06
C ASP A 69 1.59 -7.20 -3.24
N GLN A 70 0.66 -7.26 -2.29
CA GLN A 70 0.16 -6.11 -1.53
C GLN A 70 -0.46 -4.98 -2.39
N THR A 71 -0.49 -5.11 -3.72
CA THR A 71 -1.18 -4.21 -4.65
C THR A 71 -2.56 -4.74 -5.03
N VAL A 72 -2.64 -5.89 -5.71
CA VAL A 72 -3.90 -6.54 -6.14
C VAL A 72 -4.12 -7.93 -5.55
N VAL A 73 -3.08 -8.55 -5.00
CA VAL A 73 -3.16 -9.83 -4.30
C VAL A 73 -2.35 -9.80 -3.01
N HIS A 74 -2.69 -10.66 -2.06
CA HIS A 74 -1.83 -10.95 -0.91
C HIS A 74 -1.62 -12.46 -0.85
N ALA A 75 -0.39 -12.89 -0.65
CA ALA A 75 0.00 -14.30 -0.70
C ALA A 75 0.64 -14.75 0.62
N THR A 76 0.49 -16.03 0.95
CA THR A 76 1.10 -16.67 2.13
C THR A 76 1.38 -18.16 1.88
N TRP A 77 2.34 -18.72 2.62
CA TRP A 77 2.60 -20.16 2.67
C TRP A 77 2.06 -20.83 3.95
N ASP A 78 1.42 -20.06 4.84
CA ASP A 78 0.92 -20.57 6.12
C ASP A 78 -0.18 -21.63 5.89
N PRO A 79 0.04 -22.90 6.29
CA PRO A 79 -0.91 -23.99 6.07
C PRO A 79 -2.21 -23.81 6.86
N THR A 80 -2.24 -22.94 7.87
CA THR A 80 -3.43 -22.58 8.65
C THR A 80 -4.56 -22.10 7.72
N VAL A 81 -4.23 -21.41 6.62
CA VAL A 81 -5.23 -20.99 5.63
C VAL A 81 -5.96 -22.19 5.04
N GLY A 82 -5.23 -23.24 4.68
CA GLY A 82 -5.81 -24.49 4.17
C GLY A 82 -6.70 -25.19 5.20
N GLU A 83 -6.37 -25.10 6.48
CA GLU A 83 -7.18 -25.63 7.57
C GLU A 83 -8.51 -24.85 7.70
N TRP A 84 -8.45 -23.51 7.70
CA TRP A 84 -9.64 -22.65 7.76
C TRP A 84 -10.54 -22.78 6.52
N MET A 85 -9.96 -22.97 5.34
CA MET A 85 -10.71 -23.24 4.12
C MET A 85 -11.55 -24.52 4.20
N ASN A 86 -11.09 -25.53 4.97
CA ASN A 86 -11.74 -26.84 5.04
C ASN A 86 -12.68 -27.00 6.25
N ASP A 87 -12.60 -26.12 7.25
CA ASP A 87 -13.44 -26.15 8.45
C ASP A 87 -14.57 -25.11 8.38
N GLU A 88 -15.77 -25.56 7.98
CA GLU A 88 -16.97 -24.71 7.88
C GLU A 88 -17.37 -24.04 9.21
N ASN A 89 -16.92 -24.55 10.36
CA ASN A 89 -17.22 -23.99 11.67
C ASN A 89 -16.18 -22.96 12.13
N ASN A 90 -15.08 -22.78 11.38
CA ASN A 90 -14.05 -21.83 11.74
C ASN A 90 -14.53 -20.39 11.55
N ALA A 91 -14.22 -19.49 12.48
CA ALA A 91 -14.60 -18.08 12.41
C ALA A 91 -14.08 -17.38 11.15
N ASN A 92 -12.92 -17.79 10.63
CA ASN A 92 -12.31 -17.23 9.43
C ASN A 92 -12.83 -17.83 8.12
N HIS A 93 -13.47 -19.01 8.17
CA HIS A 93 -13.93 -19.73 6.98
C HIS A 93 -14.74 -18.87 6.00
N PRO A 94 -15.69 -18.01 6.45
CA PRO A 94 -16.44 -17.14 5.54
C PRO A 94 -15.56 -16.25 4.66
N ALA A 95 -14.43 -15.76 5.19
CA ALA A 95 -13.48 -14.89 4.49
C ALA A 95 -12.52 -15.66 3.56
N THR A 96 -12.46 -16.99 3.65
CA THR A 96 -11.55 -17.83 2.84
C THR A 96 -12.11 -18.31 1.50
N LYS A 97 -13.41 -18.06 1.24
CA LYS A 97 -14.15 -18.70 0.13
C LYS A 97 -13.60 -18.38 -1.26
N ASP A 98 -12.95 -17.25 -1.42
CA ASP A 98 -12.35 -16.76 -2.65
C ASP A 98 -10.83 -16.78 -2.63
N ILE A 99 -10.21 -17.43 -1.64
CA ILE A 99 -8.78 -17.72 -1.65
C ILE A 99 -8.49 -18.74 -2.76
N ARG A 100 -7.47 -18.47 -3.57
CA ARG A 100 -6.94 -19.41 -4.56
C ARG A 100 -5.71 -20.10 -3.99
N LYS A 101 -5.43 -21.31 -4.46
CA LYS A 101 -4.24 -22.05 -4.08
C LYS A 101 -3.59 -22.74 -5.26
N PHE A 102 -2.27 -22.72 -5.31
CA PHE A 102 -1.48 -23.41 -6.32
C PHE A 102 -0.09 -23.79 -5.79
N THR A 103 0.59 -24.67 -6.51
CA THR A 103 1.99 -25.03 -6.26
C THR A 103 2.78 -24.69 -7.51
N LEU A 104 3.91 -24.01 -7.33
CA LEU A 104 4.78 -23.65 -8.45
C LEU A 104 5.60 -24.86 -8.91
N PRO A 105 5.97 -24.95 -10.21
CA PRO A 105 6.87 -25.98 -10.70
C PRO A 105 8.19 -26.01 -9.91
N GLY A 106 8.61 -27.18 -9.45
CA GLY A 106 9.84 -27.34 -8.66
C GLY A 106 9.71 -26.97 -7.18
N SER A 107 8.60 -26.36 -6.75
CA SER A 107 8.36 -26.01 -5.35
C SER A 107 7.50 -27.08 -4.65
N HIS A 108 7.77 -27.31 -3.37
CA HIS A 108 6.91 -28.13 -2.49
C HIS A 108 5.94 -27.29 -1.65
N PHE A 109 6.02 -25.96 -1.75
CA PHE A 109 5.16 -25.06 -0.99
C PHE A 109 3.83 -24.85 -1.69
N VAL A 110 2.75 -24.84 -0.91
CA VAL A 110 1.43 -24.42 -1.38
C VAL A 110 1.32 -22.93 -1.15
N TYR A 111 1.06 -22.18 -2.22
CA TYR A 111 0.76 -20.76 -2.18
C TYR A 111 -0.73 -20.59 -1.98
N TYR A 112 -1.12 -19.79 -0.99
CA TYR A 112 -2.48 -19.29 -0.84
C TYR A 112 -2.49 -17.82 -1.24
N ILE A 113 -3.34 -17.44 -2.20
CA ILE A 113 -3.49 -16.05 -2.62
C ILE A 113 -4.92 -15.59 -2.37
N LYS A 114 -5.04 -14.40 -1.79
CA LYS A 114 -6.30 -13.66 -1.69
C LYS A 114 -6.27 -12.54 -2.71
N LEU A 115 -7.32 -12.46 -3.53
CA LEU A 115 -7.51 -11.36 -4.47
C LEU A 115 -8.05 -10.15 -3.69
N ARG A 116 -7.53 -8.97 -3.99
CA ARG A 116 -8.03 -7.73 -3.37
C ARG A 116 -9.48 -7.48 -3.79
N PRO A 117 -10.38 -7.08 -2.86
CA PRO A 117 -11.79 -6.89 -3.18
C PRO A 117 -12.01 -5.93 -4.34
N GLY A 118 -12.90 -6.34 -5.26
CA GLY A 118 -13.20 -5.55 -6.46
C GLY A 118 -12.24 -5.75 -7.64
N LEU A 119 -11.23 -6.63 -7.54
CA LEU A 119 -10.21 -6.82 -8.59
C LEU A 119 -10.79 -7.10 -9.99
N SER A 120 -11.82 -7.94 -10.09
CA SER A 120 -12.45 -8.22 -11.39
C SER A 120 -13.04 -6.96 -12.02
N GLU A 121 -13.75 -6.14 -11.23
CA GLU A 121 -14.36 -4.88 -11.69
C GLU A 121 -13.29 -3.84 -12.02
N PHE A 122 -12.23 -3.78 -11.21
CA PHE A 122 -11.05 -2.94 -11.45
C PHE A 122 -10.43 -3.26 -12.81
N LEU A 123 -10.07 -4.51 -13.06
CA LEU A 123 -9.43 -4.91 -14.31
C LEU A 123 -10.35 -4.71 -15.52
N GLU A 124 -11.65 -5.02 -15.40
CA GLU A 124 -12.62 -4.81 -16.48
C GLU A 124 -12.79 -3.33 -16.82
N THR A 125 -12.83 -2.46 -15.81
CA THR A 125 -13.00 -1.02 -15.99
C THR A 125 -11.73 -0.38 -16.54
N VAL A 126 -10.60 -0.64 -15.90
CA VAL A 126 -9.32 -0.01 -16.21
C VAL A 126 -8.78 -0.49 -17.56
N SER A 127 -8.99 -1.75 -17.95
CA SER A 127 -8.57 -2.25 -19.28
C SER A 127 -9.25 -1.57 -20.47
N LYS A 128 -10.37 -0.88 -20.26
CA LYS A 128 -11.03 -0.04 -21.30
C LYS A 128 -10.26 1.26 -21.55
N LEU A 129 -9.53 1.74 -20.54
CA LEU A 129 -8.83 3.03 -20.53
C LEU A 129 -7.30 2.87 -20.59
N TYR A 130 -6.78 1.73 -20.18
CA TYR A 130 -5.35 1.44 -20.11
C TYR A 130 -5.01 0.12 -20.81
N GLU A 131 -3.82 0.03 -21.38
CA GLU A 131 -3.17 -1.22 -21.69
C GLU A 131 -2.37 -1.69 -20.46
N LEU A 132 -2.63 -2.92 -20.03
CA LEU A 132 -2.15 -3.42 -18.74
C LEU A 132 -0.85 -4.22 -18.88
N HIS A 133 0.10 -3.93 -18.01
CA HIS A 133 1.38 -4.64 -17.86
C HIS A 133 1.52 -5.09 -16.40
N ILE A 134 1.94 -6.34 -16.17
CA ILE A 134 2.37 -6.78 -14.84
C ILE A 134 3.86 -6.47 -14.68
N TYR A 135 4.24 -5.87 -13.55
CA TYR A 135 5.64 -5.75 -13.14
C TYR A 135 5.77 -6.07 -11.65
N THR A 136 6.25 -7.28 -11.34
CA THR A 136 6.38 -7.80 -9.97
C THR A 136 7.83 -8.16 -9.63
N MET A 137 8.15 -8.16 -8.32
CA MET A 137 9.39 -8.73 -7.78
C MET A 137 9.28 -10.24 -7.48
N GLY A 138 8.14 -10.87 -7.78
CA GLY A 138 8.02 -12.33 -7.79
C GLY A 138 8.73 -12.98 -8.99
N THR A 139 8.89 -14.30 -8.93
CA THR A 139 9.43 -15.10 -10.05
C THR A 139 8.49 -15.10 -11.25
N ARG A 140 9.00 -15.49 -12.42
CA ARG A 140 8.19 -15.63 -13.62
C ARG A 140 7.05 -16.62 -13.43
N HIS A 141 7.36 -17.78 -12.84
CA HIS A 141 6.38 -18.83 -12.59
C HIS A 141 5.28 -18.37 -11.63
N TYR A 142 5.64 -17.58 -10.62
CA TYR A 142 4.68 -16.96 -9.70
C TYR A 142 3.78 -15.95 -10.43
N ALA A 143 4.38 -15.02 -11.17
CA ALA A 143 3.64 -14.00 -11.91
C ALA A 143 2.63 -14.62 -12.90
N GLU A 144 3.03 -15.67 -13.61
CA GLU A 144 2.14 -16.39 -14.52
C GLU A 144 1.05 -17.17 -13.80
N ALA A 145 1.33 -17.72 -12.61
CA ALA A 145 0.32 -18.39 -11.80
C ALA A 145 -0.74 -17.41 -11.30
N VAL A 146 -0.33 -16.24 -10.79
CA VAL A 146 -1.26 -15.18 -10.39
C VAL A 146 -2.02 -14.64 -11.59
N ALA A 147 -1.35 -14.40 -12.73
CA ALA A 147 -1.99 -13.93 -13.96
C ALA A 147 -3.10 -14.87 -14.45
N ARG A 148 -2.93 -16.19 -14.32
CA ARG A 148 -3.98 -17.17 -14.65
C ARG A 148 -5.23 -17.05 -13.76
N GLU A 149 -5.05 -16.68 -12.49
CA GLU A 149 -6.16 -16.49 -11.56
C GLU A 149 -6.93 -15.17 -11.79
N ILE A 150 -6.24 -14.11 -12.26
CA ILE A 150 -6.84 -12.78 -12.45
C ILE A 150 -7.23 -12.46 -13.91
N ASP A 151 -6.64 -13.16 -14.89
CA ASP A 151 -6.92 -13.07 -16.33
C ASP A 151 -6.95 -14.47 -16.95
N SER A 152 -7.97 -15.25 -16.58
CA SER A 152 -8.16 -16.63 -17.05
C SER A 152 -8.25 -16.76 -18.58
N THR A 153 -8.58 -15.68 -19.29
CA THR A 153 -8.67 -15.66 -20.75
C THR A 153 -7.38 -15.24 -21.45
N GLY A 154 -6.38 -14.73 -20.72
CA GLY A 154 -5.13 -14.18 -21.26
C GLY A 154 -5.32 -12.93 -22.14
N LYS A 155 -6.45 -12.23 -22.04
CA LYS A 155 -6.78 -11.08 -22.91
C LYS A 155 -6.23 -9.76 -22.38
N LEU A 156 -6.10 -9.63 -21.07
CA LEU A 156 -5.76 -8.40 -20.38
C LEU A 156 -4.26 -8.12 -20.42
N PHE A 157 -3.44 -9.11 -20.03
CA PHE A 157 -1.99 -8.93 -19.92
C PHE A 157 -1.25 -9.53 -21.12
N ARG A 158 -1.78 -10.60 -21.73
CA ARG A 158 -1.11 -11.35 -22.81
C ARG A 158 0.33 -11.71 -22.37
N ASN A 159 1.33 -11.23 -23.10
CA ASN A 159 2.74 -11.44 -22.80
C ASN A 159 3.39 -10.27 -22.04
N ARG A 160 2.63 -9.25 -21.62
CA ARG A 160 3.13 -8.06 -20.90
C ARG A 160 3.27 -8.34 -19.41
N ILE A 161 4.12 -9.31 -19.08
CA ILE A 161 4.44 -9.69 -17.70
C ILE A 161 5.94 -9.55 -17.57
N LEU A 162 6.38 -8.78 -16.58
CA LEU A 162 7.78 -8.59 -16.24
C LEU A 162 7.98 -9.01 -14.77
N SER A 163 8.78 -10.04 -14.56
CA SER A 163 9.13 -10.56 -13.23
C SER A 163 10.57 -10.22 -12.86
N ARG A 164 11.01 -10.60 -11.64
CA ARG A 164 12.41 -10.41 -11.21
C ARG A 164 13.42 -11.14 -12.11
N ASP A 165 12.99 -12.21 -12.78
CA ASP A 165 13.86 -13.05 -13.60
C ASP A 165 14.34 -12.28 -14.86
N GLU A 166 13.56 -11.31 -15.34
CA GLU A 166 13.78 -10.55 -16.58
C GLU A 166 13.78 -9.01 -16.43
N SER A 167 13.54 -8.49 -15.21
CA SER A 167 13.49 -7.05 -14.88
C SER A 167 14.82 -6.33 -15.09
N GLY A 168 15.94 -7.03 -14.91
CA GLY A 168 17.28 -6.44 -14.91
C GLY A 168 17.75 -5.91 -13.55
N SER A 169 16.91 -5.93 -12.52
CA SER A 169 17.28 -5.55 -11.14
C SER A 169 16.46 -6.36 -10.13
N VAL A 170 17.11 -6.73 -9.02
CA VAL A 170 16.49 -7.48 -7.91
C VAL A 170 15.95 -6.58 -6.79
N THR A 171 16.27 -5.29 -6.81
CA THR A 171 15.90 -4.32 -5.75
C THR A 171 15.03 -3.17 -6.25
N GLN A 172 15.12 -2.83 -7.54
CA GLN A 172 14.47 -1.65 -8.12
C GLN A 172 13.69 -2.01 -9.38
N LYS A 173 12.61 -1.27 -9.63
CA LYS A 173 11.82 -1.30 -10.85
C LYS A 173 12.11 -0.03 -11.64
N LYS A 174 12.42 -0.20 -12.93
CA LYS A 174 12.63 0.92 -13.87
C LYS A 174 11.53 0.92 -14.92
N ILE A 175 10.85 2.06 -15.11
CA ILE A 175 9.83 2.21 -16.17
C ILE A 175 10.48 2.00 -17.54
N GLN A 176 11.73 2.42 -17.67
CA GLN A 176 12.59 2.32 -18.86
C GLN A 176 12.80 0.88 -19.33
N ARG A 177 12.57 -0.12 -18.47
CA ARG A 177 12.60 -1.52 -18.88
C ARG A 177 11.47 -1.90 -19.84
N LEU A 178 10.34 -1.18 -19.76
CA LEU A 178 9.17 -1.36 -20.62
C LEU A 178 9.02 -0.20 -21.62
N PHE A 179 9.43 1.01 -21.22
CA PHE A 179 9.30 2.24 -21.98
C PHE A 179 10.63 3.03 -21.92
N PRO A 180 11.69 2.58 -22.61
CA PRO A 180 13.02 3.21 -22.59
C PRO A 180 13.09 4.69 -23.00
N CYS A 181 12.19 5.22 -23.85
CA CYS A 181 12.37 6.58 -24.40
C CYS A 181 11.25 7.56 -24.03
N ASP A 182 9.99 7.14 -23.95
CA ASP A 182 8.85 7.99 -23.62
C ASP A 182 7.97 7.40 -22.50
N THR A 183 8.00 8.03 -21.33
CA THR A 183 7.19 7.66 -20.16
C THR A 183 5.95 8.54 -19.97
N SER A 184 5.67 9.47 -20.89
CA SER A 184 4.61 10.47 -20.77
C SER A 184 3.19 9.91 -20.78
N MET A 185 3.02 8.64 -21.18
CA MET A 185 1.74 7.93 -21.24
C MET A 185 1.65 6.75 -20.25
N VAL A 186 2.61 6.62 -19.33
CA VAL A 186 2.74 5.46 -18.45
C VAL A 186 2.36 5.83 -17.01
N VAL A 187 1.42 5.10 -16.44
CA VAL A 187 1.06 5.19 -15.03
C VAL A 187 1.51 3.91 -14.32
N VAL A 188 1.97 4.03 -13.09
CA VAL A 188 2.35 2.90 -12.23
C VAL A 188 1.40 2.83 -11.05
N LEU A 189 0.91 1.64 -10.74
CA LEU A 189 0.18 1.33 -9.51
C LEU A 189 0.94 0.27 -8.73
N ASP A 190 1.45 0.66 -7.57
CA ASP A 190 2.32 -0.14 -6.72
C ASP A 190 2.18 0.35 -5.27
N ASP A 191 2.26 -0.52 -4.27
CA ASP A 191 2.14 -0.14 -2.86
C ASP A 191 3.44 0.49 -2.33
N ARG A 192 4.56 0.28 -3.05
CA ARG A 192 5.89 0.72 -2.67
C ARG A 192 6.43 1.82 -3.56
N SER A 193 6.86 2.92 -2.95
CA SER A 193 7.50 4.03 -3.67
C SER A 193 9.01 3.92 -3.80
N ASP A 194 9.64 3.22 -2.85
CA ASP A 194 11.08 3.04 -2.78
C ASP A 194 11.64 2.21 -3.93
N VAL A 195 10.89 1.20 -4.40
CA VAL A 195 11.26 0.38 -5.57
C VAL A 195 11.11 1.11 -6.91
N TRP A 196 10.53 2.32 -6.92
CA TRP A 196 10.35 3.14 -8.12
C TRP A 196 11.10 4.46 -8.02
N SER A 197 12.03 4.60 -7.07
CA SER A 197 12.74 5.86 -6.79
C SER A 197 11.79 7.06 -6.68
N PHE A 198 10.60 6.86 -6.10
CA PHE A 198 9.56 7.89 -5.93
C PHE A 198 9.13 8.56 -7.25
N SER A 199 9.10 7.79 -8.35
CA SER A 199 8.72 8.26 -9.68
C SER A 199 7.43 9.09 -9.70
N PRO A 200 7.37 10.19 -10.48
CA PRO A 200 6.15 10.99 -10.64
C PRO A 200 4.99 10.22 -11.30
N ASN A 201 5.29 9.14 -12.04
CA ASN A 201 4.31 8.24 -12.67
C ASN A 201 3.60 7.32 -11.67
N LEU A 202 4.06 7.27 -10.41
CA LEU A 202 3.55 6.35 -9.40
C LEU A 202 2.30 6.87 -8.68
N ILE A 203 1.28 6.02 -8.64
CA ILE A 203 0.18 6.05 -7.68
C ILE A 203 0.52 5.02 -6.60
N ARG A 204 0.85 5.50 -5.40
CA ARG A 204 1.05 4.62 -4.25
C ARG A 204 -0.30 4.17 -3.72
N ILE A 205 -0.59 2.87 -3.78
CA ILE A 205 -1.78 2.28 -3.17
C ILE A 205 -1.49 1.88 -1.72
N LYS A 206 -2.51 1.80 -0.86
CA LYS A 206 -2.37 1.21 0.47
C LYS A 206 -1.99 -0.28 0.32
N PRO A 207 -0.98 -0.80 1.04
CA PRO A 207 -0.66 -2.22 1.03
C PRO A 207 -1.89 -3.08 1.41
N TYR A 208 -2.12 -4.16 0.66
CA TYR A 208 -3.21 -5.08 0.88
C TYR A 208 -2.79 -6.18 1.86
N GLU A 209 -3.27 -6.07 3.11
CA GLU A 209 -2.88 -6.96 4.20
C GLU A 209 -4.04 -7.82 4.71
N PHE A 210 -4.54 -8.72 3.86
CA PHE A 210 -5.52 -9.72 4.29
C PHE A 210 -4.98 -10.78 5.28
N PHE A 211 -3.84 -11.41 4.98
CA PHE A 211 -3.15 -12.33 5.88
C PHE A 211 -2.31 -11.54 6.91
N VAL A 212 -2.95 -11.14 8.00
CA VAL A 212 -2.38 -10.25 9.03
C VAL A 212 -0.97 -10.69 9.46
N GLY A 213 -0.01 -9.76 9.38
CA GLY A 213 1.38 -9.98 9.79
C GLY A 213 2.24 -10.84 8.85
N THR A 214 1.74 -11.21 7.67
CA THR A 214 2.51 -11.98 6.67
C THR A 214 3.51 -11.10 5.90
N GLY A 215 3.10 -9.88 5.54
CA GLY A 215 3.88 -8.98 4.69
C GLY A 215 4.01 -9.45 3.23
N ASP A 216 4.91 -8.83 2.47
CA ASP A 216 5.22 -9.24 1.09
C ASP A 216 6.16 -10.45 1.05
N ILE A 217 5.67 -11.56 0.52
CA ILE A 217 6.41 -12.81 0.38
C ILE A 217 7.51 -12.78 -0.68
N ASN A 218 7.47 -11.80 -1.59
CA ASN A 218 8.44 -11.61 -2.68
C ASN A 218 9.46 -10.50 -2.37
N SER A 219 9.32 -9.79 -1.24
CA SER A 219 10.31 -8.82 -0.77
C SER A 219 10.90 -9.15 0.61
N PRO A 220 11.86 -10.11 0.69
CA PRO A 220 12.47 -10.53 1.95
C PRO A 220 13.23 -9.42 2.69
N PHE A 221 13.57 -8.32 1.99
CA PHE A 221 14.32 -7.19 2.54
C PHE A 221 13.43 -5.98 2.92
N ALA A 222 12.13 -6.05 2.65
CA ALA A 222 11.22 -4.98 3.08
C ALA A 222 11.21 -4.92 4.63
N PRO A 223 11.28 -3.73 5.24
CA PRO A 223 11.05 -3.60 6.67
C PRO A 223 9.69 -4.21 7.01
N ARG A 224 9.67 -5.26 7.86
CA ARG A 224 8.40 -5.80 8.36
C ARG A 224 7.70 -4.65 9.08
N GLN A 225 6.54 -4.20 8.59
CA GLN A 225 5.75 -3.22 9.32
C GLN A 225 5.48 -3.80 10.71
N PRO A 226 5.82 -3.10 11.80
CA PRO A 226 5.45 -3.58 13.11
C PRO A 226 3.92 -3.69 13.14
N PRO A 227 3.34 -4.80 13.63
CA PRO A 227 1.92 -4.82 13.92
C PRO A 227 1.61 -3.64 14.85
N ASP A 228 0.42 -3.05 14.69
CA ASP A 228 -0.09 -1.98 15.56
C ASP A 228 0.34 -2.23 17.00
N GLN A 229 0.99 -1.22 17.60
CA GLN A 229 1.63 -1.32 18.91
C GLN A 229 0.60 -1.51 20.03
N ASP A 230 0.15 -2.75 20.18
CA ASP A 230 -0.49 -3.26 21.37
C ASP A 230 -0.16 -4.75 21.49
N THR A 231 1.13 -5.07 21.63
CA THR A 231 1.67 -6.23 22.37
C THR A 231 3.20 -6.24 22.34
N LEU A 232 3.82 -6.01 23.49
CA LEU A 232 5.26 -6.06 23.70
C LEU A 232 5.80 -7.51 23.74
N ALA A 233 6.88 -7.78 23.00
CA ALA A 233 8.21 -8.12 23.53
C ALA A 233 8.95 -9.25 22.77
N LYS A 234 10.21 -8.91 22.40
CA LYS A 234 11.38 -9.77 22.09
C LYS A 234 11.42 -10.51 20.75
N VAL A 235 12.05 -9.85 19.76
CA VAL A 235 12.85 -10.53 18.73
C VAL A 235 14.18 -9.77 18.58
N LYS A 236 15.32 -10.49 18.61
CA LYS A 236 16.65 -9.91 18.34
C LYS A 236 16.82 -9.70 16.84
N PRO A 237 17.31 -8.54 16.36
CA PRO A 237 17.65 -8.36 14.95
C PRO A 237 18.84 -9.25 14.55
N LEU A 238 18.77 -9.88 13.38
CA LEU A 238 19.95 -10.42 12.70
C LEU A 238 20.77 -9.27 12.06
N PRO A 239 22.09 -9.42 11.87
CA PRO A 239 22.95 -8.34 11.41
C PRO A 239 22.75 -8.04 9.92
N LEU A 240 22.70 -6.74 9.59
CA LEU A 240 22.86 -6.23 8.23
C LEU A 240 24.33 -6.38 7.78
N PRO A 241 24.61 -6.57 6.48
CA PRO A 241 25.98 -6.53 5.96
C PRO A 241 26.58 -5.12 6.12
N GLU A 242 27.77 -5.05 6.69
CA GLU A 242 28.54 -3.82 6.89
C GLU A 242 28.96 -3.20 5.54
N THR A 243 28.38 -2.06 5.17
CA THR A 243 28.96 -1.16 4.17
C THR A 243 30.12 -0.41 4.81
N LYS A 244 31.33 -0.58 4.26
CA LYS A 244 32.53 0.13 4.70
C LYS A 244 32.33 1.64 4.58
N THR A 245 32.62 2.29 5.69
CA THR A 245 32.49 3.72 5.97
C THR A 245 33.36 4.61 5.09
N GLU A 246 32.78 5.78 4.79
CA GLU A 246 33.38 7.00 4.30
C GLU A 246 34.65 7.41 5.06
N ASN A 247 35.67 7.88 4.33
CA ASN A 247 36.54 8.95 4.80
C ASN A 247 37.25 9.57 3.60
N GLU A 248 36.99 10.86 3.40
CA GLU A 248 37.78 11.91 2.71
C GLU A 248 36.90 12.77 1.81
N LYS A 249 36.20 13.73 2.44
CA LYS A 249 35.93 15.03 1.84
C LYS A 249 36.85 16.04 2.52
N GLU A 250 37.76 16.64 1.76
CA GLU A 250 37.94 18.09 1.81
C GLU A 250 38.72 18.61 0.60
N ASN A 251 38.14 19.68 0.03
CA ASN A 251 38.76 20.77 -0.74
C ASN A 251 38.91 20.63 -2.27
N LEU A 252 38.03 21.29 -3.03
CA LEU A 252 38.32 22.60 -3.67
C LEU A 252 37.09 23.17 -4.40
N GLU A 253 36.95 24.50 -4.36
CA GLU A 253 35.83 25.29 -4.89
C GLU A 253 35.89 25.55 -6.42
N SER A 254 34.69 25.63 -7.00
CA SER A 254 34.26 26.45 -8.16
C SER A 254 34.82 26.17 -9.57
N LYS A 255 33.94 25.70 -10.47
CA LYS A 255 33.61 26.31 -11.79
C LYS A 255 32.63 25.44 -12.61
N GLY A 256 31.54 26.06 -13.06
CA GLY A 256 30.99 26.00 -14.43
C GLY A 256 30.43 24.69 -14.99
N ASP A 257 29.12 24.71 -15.25
CA ASP A 257 28.33 24.13 -16.35
C ASP A 257 28.75 22.81 -17.04
N ASP A 258 27.70 21.99 -17.18
CA ASP A 258 27.39 21.00 -18.20
C ASP A 258 28.13 19.65 -18.19
N GLU A 259 27.30 18.60 -18.33
CA GLU A 259 27.63 17.18 -18.53
C GLU A 259 28.17 16.44 -17.31
N GLU A 260 27.26 15.94 -16.45
CA GLU A 260 27.58 14.80 -15.58
C GLU A 260 26.86 13.55 -16.11
N ASP A 261 27.72 12.61 -16.47
CA ASP A 261 27.49 11.35 -17.15
C ASP A 261 26.49 10.42 -16.46
N GLU A 262 25.61 9.81 -17.27
CA GLU A 262 24.89 8.58 -16.93
C GLU A 262 25.87 7.38 -16.95
N GLU A 263 26.71 7.25 -15.92
CA GLU A 263 27.36 5.96 -15.65
C GLU A 263 26.37 5.06 -14.89
N GLU A 264 25.45 4.44 -15.63
CA GLU A 264 24.61 3.36 -15.09
C GLU A 264 25.48 2.13 -14.78
N GLU A 265 25.59 1.76 -13.50
CA GLU A 265 26.06 0.43 -13.10
C GLU A 265 25.10 -0.64 -13.66
N GLN A 266 25.39 -1.17 -14.85
CA GLN A 266 24.86 -2.46 -15.26
C GLN A 266 25.42 -3.50 -14.29
N GLU A 267 24.58 -4.04 -13.40
CA GLU A 267 24.96 -5.18 -12.57
C GLU A 267 25.46 -6.31 -13.48
N ASP A 268 26.73 -6.68 -13.36
CA ASP A 268 27.31 -7.83 -14.07
C ASP A 268 26.39 -9.05 -13.91
N GLU A 269 26.13 -9.78 -15.00
CA GLU A 269 25.23 -10.94 -15.06
C GLU A 269 25.59 -11.97 -13.97
N SER A 270 26.87 -12.13 -13.66
CA SER A 270 27.38 -12.98 -12.57
C SER A 270 26.91 -12.51 -11.18
N THR A 271 26.93 -11.21 -10.92
CA THR A 271 26.48 -10.60 -9.67
C THR A 271 24.96 -10.72 -9.54
N ARG A 272 24.24 -10.40 -10.61
CA ARG A 272 22.77 -10.53 -10.66
C ARG A 272 22.32 -11.96 -10.39
N LYS A 273 22.97 -12.95 -11.01
CA LYS A 273 22.66 -14.37 -10.79
C LYS A 273 22.85 -14.77 -9.32
N LYS A 274 23.94 -14.34 -8.68
CA LYS A 274 24.17 -14.59 -7.25
C LYS A 274 23.10 -13.95 -6.36
N ALA A 275 22.67 -12.73 -6.71
CA ALA A 275 21.62 -12.03 -5.97
C ALA A 275 20.26 -12.74 -6.10
N LEU A 276 19.91 -13.21 -7.30
CA LEU A 276 18.71 -14.04 -7.53
C LEU A 276 18.78 -15.35 -6.74
N ASP A 277 19.91 -16.08 -6.78
CA ASP A 277 20.11 -17.31 -6.01
C ASP A 277 19.97 -17.06 -4.48
N GLN A 278 20.45 -15.91 -4.00
CA GLN A 278 20.31 -15.51 -2.60
C GLN A 278 18.85 -15.20 -2.25
N GLN A 279 18.14 -14.47 -3.11
CA GLN A 279 16.73 -14.15 -2.92
C GLN A 279 15.85 -15.40 -2.92
N GLU A 280 16.13 -16.38 -3.78
CA GLU A 280 15.44 -17.67 -3.80
C GLU A 280 15.64 -18.44 -2.48
N LYS A 281 16.87 -18.53 -1.97
CA LYS A 281 17.16 -19.16 -0.65
C LYS A 281 16.45 -18.47 0.50
N LEU A 282 16.41 -17.13 0.49
CA LEU A 282 15.69 -16.36 1.51
C LEU A 282 14.19 -16.63 1.44
N GLN A 283 13.63 -16.70 0.22
CA GLN A 283 12.22 -16.99 0.01
C GLN A 283 11.84 -18.40 0.47
N GLU A 284 12.68 -19.40 0.18
CA GLU A 284 12.50 -20.77 0.69
C GLU A 284 12.57 -20.81 2.22
N ALA A 285 13.52 -20.11 2.83
CA ALA A 285 13.63 -20.04 4.29
C ALA A 285 12.41 -19.37 4.94
N MET A 286 11.89 -18.28 4.35
CA MET A 286 10.66 -17.63 4.79
C MET A 286 9.44 -18.55 4.66
N ALA A 287 9.35 -19.31 3.56
CA ALA A 287 8.26 -20.26 3.36
C ALA A 287 8.30 -21.38 4.43
N GLN A 288 9.50 -21.92 4.73
CA GLN A 288 9.68 -22.90 5.82
C GLN A 288 9.31 -22.30 7.19
N GLU A 289 9.78 -21.08 7.49
CA GLU A 289 9.46 -20.39 8.74
C GLU A 289 7.95 -20.21 8.90
N GLN A 290 7.22 -19.76 7.87
CA GLN A 290 5.77 -19.63 7.92
C GLN A 290 5.06 -20.97 8.13
N GLN A 291 5.52 -22.04 7.48
CA GLN A 291 4.92 -23.37 7.62
C GLN A 291 5.12 -23.98 9.01
N GLU A 292 6.29 -23.76 9.62
CA GLU A 292 6.63 -24.27 10.94
C GLU A 292 6.04 -23.41 12.05
N ALA A 293 6.21 -22.08 11.97
CA ALA A 293 5.75 -21.16 12.99
C ALA A 293 4.23 -20.97 12.97
N ARG A 294 3.57 -21.05 11.80
CA ARG A 294 2.12 -20.85 11.64
C ARG A 294 1.64 -19.56 12.32
N PRO A 295 2.18 -18.38 11.93
CA PRO A 295 1.88 -17.12 12.59
C PRO A 295 0.38 -16.80 12.65
N LEU A 296 -0.40 -17.19 11.62
CA LEU A 296 -1.85 -16.94 11.61
C LEU A 296 -2.58 -17.74 12.70
N ALA A 297 -2.17 -19.00 12.94
CA ALA A 297 -2.72 -19.81 14.03
C ALA A 297 -2.37 -19.23 15.41
N GLN A 298 -1.13 -18.74 15.57
CA GLN A 298 -0.70 -18.10 16.81
C GLN A 298 -1.53 -16.84 17.11
N GLN A 299 -1.74 -15.97 16.12
CA GLN A 299 -2.55 -14.76 16.27
C GLN A 299 -4.03 -15.06 16.51
N GLN A 300 -4.60 -16.09 15.86
CA GLN A 300 -5.99 -16.47 16.12
C GLN A 300 -6.20 -16.96 17.56
N SER A 301 -5.20 -17.63 18.16
CA SER A 301 -5.31 -18.14 19.54
C SER A 301 -5.41 -17.03 20.59
N THR A 302 -5.00 -15.81 20.26
CA THR A 302 -5.03 -14.66 21.19
C THR A 302 -6.28 -13.79 21.03
N GLN A 303 -7.18 -14.09 20.08
CA GLN A 303 -8.36 -13.28 19.77
C GLN A 303 -9.65 -14.12 19.68
N ASP A 304 -10.72 -13.63 20.31
CA ASP A 304 -12.07 -14.24 20.23
C ASP A 304 -12.82 -13.91 18.93
N ARG A 305 -12.32 -12.96 18.13
CA ARG A 305 -12.91 -12.52 16.86
C ARG A 305 -12.20 -13.19 15.67
N PRO A 306 -12.85 -13.27 14.49
CA PRO A 306 -12.16 -13.69 13.27
C PRO A 306 -10.97 -12.77 12.99
N LEU A 307 -9.83 -13.36 12.68
CA LEU A 307 -8.61 -12.65 12.29
C LEU A 307 -8.73 -12.07 10.88
N LEU A 308 -9.34 -12.81 9.95
CA LEU A 308 -9.50 -12.40 8.55
C LEU A 308 -10.76 -11.53 8.37
N VAL A 309 -10.57 -10.31 7.87
CA VAL A 309 -11.64 -9.35 7.57
C VAL A 309 -11.51 -8.89 6.12
N ASP A 310 -12.65 -8.79 5.43
CA ASP A 310 -12.71 -8.45 3.99
C ASP A 310 -13.41 -7.10 3.74
N ASP A 311 -12.85 -6.05 4.31
CA ASP A 311 -13.39 -4.68 4.30
C ASP A 311 -12.58 -3.70 3.44
N ASP A 312 -11.51 -4.15 2.78
CA ASP A 312 -10.73 -3.33 1.84
C ASP A 312 -11.60 -2.83 0.68
N ARG A 313 -11.46 -1.55 0.32
CA ARG A 313 -12.17 -0.88 -0.77
C ARG A 313 -11.22 -0.07 -1.67
N GLU A 314 -9.91 -0.31 -1.56
CA GLU A 314 -8.91 0.57 -2.15
C GLU A 314 -8.91 0.53 -3.68
N LEU A 315 -9.22 -0.62 -4.29
CA LEU A 315 -9.33 -0.71 -5.75
C LEU A 315 -10.44 0.18 -6.33
N TYR A 316 -11.54 0.40 -5.62
CA TYR A 316 -12.58 1.33 -6.08
C TYR A 316 -12.07 2.77 -6.12
N THR A 317 -11.29 3.17 -5.11
CA THR A 317 -10.60 4.47 -5.11
C THR A 317 -9.64 4.57 -6.30
N MET A 318 -8.87 3.52 -6.57
CA MET A 318 -7.92 3.51 -7.69
C MET A 318 -8.61 3.60 -9.05
N ILE A 319 -9.79 2.97 -9.23
CA ILE A 319 -10.59 3.12 -10.45
C ILE A 319 -10.88 4.61 -10.70
N GLU A 320 -11.32 5.34 -9.69
CA GLU A 320 -11.70 6.74 -9.83
C GLU A 320 -10.48 7.64 -10.11
N ILE A 321 -9.35 7.41 -9.44
CA ILE A 321 -8.10 8.13 -9.71
C ILE A 321 -7.62 7.88 -11.15
N LEU A 322 -7.60 6.62 -11.59
CA LEU A 322 -7.17 6.25 -12.95
C LEU A 322 -8.11 6.83 -14.02
N LYS A 323 -9.43 6.80 -13.80
CA LYS A 323 -10.40 7.47 -14.69
C LYS A 323 -10.12 8.96 -14.82
N GLU A 324 -9.87 9.64 -13.70
CA GLU A 324 -9.60 11.08 -13.69
C GLU A 324 -8.29 11.42 -14.41
N ILE A 325 -7.22 10.66 -14.19
CA ILE A 325 -5.94 10.83 -14.91
C ILE A 325 -6.16 10.67 -16.41
N HIS A 326 -6.82 9.58 -16.83
CA HIS A 326 -7.12 9.33 -18.23
C HIS A 326 -7.93 10.47 -18.86
N GLN A 327 -9.01 10.90 -18.19
CA GLN A 327 -9.86 11.96 -18.69
C GLN A 327 -9.09 13.28 -18.86
N ARG A 328 -8.27 13.67 -17.86
CA ARG A 328 -7.47 14.90 -17.94
C ARG A 328 -6.40 14.82 -19.01
N PHE A 329 -5.67 13.70 -19.09
CA PHE A 329 -4.67 13.49 -20.13
C PHE A 329 -5.27 13.71 -21.53
N TYR A 330 -6.41 13.08 -21.82
CA TYR A 330 -7.05 13.21 -23.13
C TYR A 330 -7.75 14.55 -23.37
N ASN A 331 -8.11 15.28 -22.31
CA ASN A 331 -8.55 16.68 -22.45
C ASN A 331 -7.38 17.57 -22.86
N ASP A 332 -6.21 17.35 -22.28
CA ASP A 332 -4.99 18.09 -22.55
C ASP A 332 -4.45 17.75 -23.95
N GLU A 333 -4.49 16.47 -24.34
CA GLU A 333 -4.21 16.00 -25.70
C GLU A 333 -5.10 16.68 -26.74
N GLY A 334 -6.41 16.74 -26.50
CA GLY A 334 -7.32 17.43 -27.41
C GLY A 334 -7.04 18.94 -27.51
N ARG A 335 -6.55 19.59 -26.44
CA ARG A 335 -6.10 20.99 -26.48
C ARG A 335 -4.79 21.13 -27.26
N TYR A 336 -3.86 20.20 -27.08
CA TYR A 336 -2.60 20.15 -27.81
C TYR A 336 -2.81 20.02 -29.32
N GLU A 337 -3.63 19.07 -29.76
CA GLU A 337 -3.89 18.86 -31.19
C GLU A 337 -4.57 20.06 -31.86
N ARG A 338 -5.55 20.70 -31.20
CA ARG A 338 -6.15 21.95 -31.72
C ARG A 338 -5.14 23.08 -31.84
N SER A 339 -4.20 23.18 -30.90
CA SER A 339 -3.18 24.24 -30.95
C SER A 339 -2.21 24.08 -32.13
N LYS A 340 -2.03 22.87 -32.68
CA LYS A 340 -1.22 22.66 -33.89
C LYS A 340 -1.89 23.22 -35.15
N THR A 341 -3.23 23.21 -35.21
CA THR A 341 -3.99 23.66 -36.39
C THR A 341 -4.25 25.16 -36.39
N ASP A 342 -4.29 25.79 -35.22
CA ASP A 342 -4.85 27.13 -35.07
C ASP A 342 -3.92 28.29 -35.49
N GLY A 343 -2.66 28.04 -35.86
CA GLY A 343 -1.76 28.96 -36.59
C GLY A 343 -1.46 30.35 -35.99
N ALA A 344 -2.14 30.76 -34.92
CA ALA A 344 -2.17 32.12 -34.39
C ALA A 344 -1.98 32.18 -32.85
N GLY A 345 -1.75 31.04 -32.19
CA GLY A 345 -1.52 30.94 -30.74
C GLY A 345 -0.22 30.20 -30.41
N SER A 346 0.26 30.38 -29.16
CA SER A 346 1.36 29.57 -28.62
C SER A 346 0.96 28.09 -28.60
N LEU A 347 1.82 27.22 -29.13
CA LEU A 347 1.65 25.76 -29.06
C LEU A 347 1.47 25.35 -27.59
N GLN A 348 0.41 24.59 -27.31
CA GLN A 348 0.21 24.06 -25.96
C GLN A 348 1.26 22.99 -25.65
N PRO A 349 1.59 22.74 -24.37
CA PRO A 349 2.46 21.63 -24.00
C PRO A 349 1.87 20.28 -24.45
N LYS A 350 2.73 19.34 -24.88
CA LYS A 350 2.33 17.95 -25.11
C LYS A 350 1.79 17.37 -23.79
N PRO A 351 0.68 16.61 -23.81
CA PRO A 351 0.16 15.96 -22.60
C PRO A 351 1.19 14.99 -22.03
N ASP A 352 1.39 15.04 -20.72
CA ASP A 352 2.38 14.23 -20.02
C ASP A 352 1.89 13.89 -18.61
N VAL A 353 1.74 12.60 -18.31
CA VAL A 353 1.32 12.11 -17.00
C VAL A 353 2.31 12.49 -15.89
N THR A 354 3.61 12.63 -16.20
CA THR A 354 4.66 13.01 -15.24
C THR A 354 4.50 14.43 -14.72
N ALA A 355 3.87 15.32 -15.50
CA ALA A 355 3.51 16.66 -15.06
C ALA A 355 2.08 16.71 -14.49
N LEU A 356 1.15 15.98 -15.12
CA LEU A 356 -0.27 15.96 -14.75
C LEU A 356 -0.51 15.40 -13.35
N MET A 357 0.08 14.24 -13.03
CA MET A 357 -0.15 13.56 -11.75
C MET A 357 0.36 14.38 -10.55
N PRO A 358 1.58 14.93 -10.55
CA PRO A 358 2.01 15.85 -9.50
C PRO A 358 1.12 17.09 -9.36
N ALA A 359 0.64 17.65 -10.48
CA ALA A 359 -0.30 18.78 -10.43
C ALA A 359 -1.66 18.39 -9.81
N MET A 360 -2.12 17.17 -10.03
CA MET A 360 -3.32 16.63 -9.36
C MET A 360 -3.07 16.43 -7.86
N LYS A 361 -1.95 15.80 -7.48
CA LYS A 361 -1.57 15.58 -6.07
C LYS A 361 -1.49 16.90 -5.31
N LYS A 362 -0.84 17.92 -5.86
CA LYS A 362 -0.69 19.26 -5.22
C LYS A 362 -2.01 19.95 -4.90
N LYS A 363 -3.10 19.64 -5.62
CA LYS A 363 -4.42 20.24 -5.34
C LYS A 363 -5.14 19.63 -4.14
N VAL A 364 -4.68 18.48 -3.65
CA VAL A 364 -5.38 17.72 -2.59
C VAL A 364 -5.33 18.46 -1.25
N LEU A 365 -4.16 18.96 -0.88
CA LEU A 365 -3.91 19.66 0.38
C LEU A 365 -3.52 21.13 0.15
N GLU A 366 -3.89 21.71 -0.99
CA GLU A 366 -3.65 23.12 -1.28
C GLU A 366 -4.24 24.02 -0.18
N GLY A 367 -3.41 24.91 0.37
CA GLY A 367 -3.79 25.81 1.47
C GLY A 367 -3.74 25.19 2.88
N VAL A 368 -3.47 23.89 3.00
CA VAL A 368 -3.31 23.21 4.28
C VAL A 368 -1.91 23.49 4.83
N HIS A 369 -1.85 24.05 6.04
CA HIS A 369 -0.60 24.27 6.78
C HIS A 369 -0.51 23.29 7.94
N ILE A 370 0.50 22.42 7.93
CA ILE A 370 0.63 21.26 8.83
C ILE A 370 1.80 21.45 9.80
N VAL A 371 1.59 21.09 11.06
CA VAL A 371 2.65 20.84 12.04
C VAL A 371 2.57 19.39 12.50
N PHE A 372 3.70 18.69 12.47
CA PHE A 372 3.80 17.32 12.99
C PHE A 372 4.23 17.29 14.46
N THR A 373 3.70 16.33 15.23
CA THR A 373 4.11 16.08 16.61
C THR A 373 4.06 14.60 16.98
N GLY A 374 5.14 14.09 17.56
CA GLY A 374 5.24 12.69 17.97
C GLY A 374 5.45 11.69 16.82
N LEU A 375 5.55 12.15 15.57
CA LEU A 375 5.69 11.30 14.37
C LEU A 375 7.10 11.31 13.77
N ILE A 376 7.85 12.41 13.96
CA ILE A 376 9.21 12.55 13.43
C ILE A 376 10.20 12.40 14.60
N PRO A 377 11.17 11.46 14.54
CA PRO A 377 12.21 11.30 15.55
C PRO A 377 13.01 12.60 15.78
N GLN A 378 13.37 12.89 17.04
CA GLN A 378 14.01 14.16 17.43
C GLN A 378 15.36 14.42 16.74
N HIS A 379 16.07 13.39 16.32
CA HIS A 379 17.38 13.49 15.66
C HIS A 379 17.28 13.58 14.13
N GLN A 380 16.07 13.49 13.57
CA GLN A 380 15.84 13.58 12.13
C GLN A 380 15.47 15.01 11.72
N THR A 381 16.05 15.49 10.63
CA THR A 381 15.64 16.75 10.01
C THR A 381 14.19 16.66 9.55
N LEU A 382 13.35 17.62 9.95
CA LEU A 382 11.91 17.57 9.69
C LEU A 382 11.58 17.43 8.20
N SER A 383 12.21 18.27 7.36
CA SER A 383 11.98 18.31 5.92
C SER A 383 12.49 17.08 5.15
N SER A 384 13.38 16.27 5.76
CA SER A 384 13.83 15.00 5.17
C SER A 384 12.99 13.81 5.61
N SER A 385 12.00 14.00 6.50
CA SER A 385 11.11 12.91 6.91
C SER A 385 10.10 12.57 5.81
N ALA A 386 9.84 11.28 5.64
CA ALA A 386 8.94 10.79 4.59
C ALA A 386 7.52 11.37 4.72
N ILE A 387 7.01 11.50 5.95
CA ILE A 387 5.67 12.07 6.20
C ILE A 387 5.59 13.56 5.82
N TRP A 388 6.68 14.30 6.02
CA TRP A 388 6.77 15.72 5.63
C TRP A 388 6.79 15.86 4.11
N GLN A 389 7.68 15.13 3.44
CA GLN A 389 7.81 15.15 1.98
C GLN A 389 6.51 14.68 1.31
N LEU A 390 5.84 13.67 1.88
CA LEU A 390 4.55 13.20 1.42
C LEU A 390 3.51 14.33 1.47
N ALA A 391 3.37 15.02 2.60
CA ALA A 391 2.43 16.13 2.73
C ALA A 391 2.71 17.26 1.72
N GLU A 392 3.97 17.67 1.57
CA GLU A 392 4.36 18.71 0.60
C GLU A 392 4.11 18.28 -0.85
N SER A 393 4.35 17.00 -1.18
CA SER A 393 4.07 16.47 -2.53
C SER A 393 2.57 16.52 -2.89
N PHE A 394 1.69 16.56 -1.88
CA PHE A 394 0.24 16.74 -2.02
C PHE A 394 -0.23 18.18 -1.80
N GLY A 395 0.70 19.14 -1.75
CA GLY A 395 0.43 20.58 -1.74
C GLY A 395 0.25 21.23 -0.36
N ALA A 396 0.48 20.47 0.72
CA ALA A 396 0.50 21.07 2.04
C ALA A 396 1.76 21.93 2.24
N THR A 397 1.66 22.94 3.10
CA THR A 397 2.80 23.70 3.60
C THR A 397 3.14 23.20 5.00
N CYS A 398 4.29 22.55 5.14
CA CYS A 398 4.71 22.00 6.42
C CYS A 398 5.53 23.03 7.21
N LEU A 399 5.28 23.10 8.52
CA LEU A 399 5.86 24.10 9.42
C LEU A 399 6.53 23.43 10.63
N PRO A 400 7.68 23.94 11.11
CA PRO A 400 8.43 23.31 12.20
C PRO A 400 7.75 23.47 13.57
N ASP A 401 6.98 24.55 13.76
CA ASP A 401 6.22 24.82 14.98
C ASP A 401 4.90 25.56 14.67
N LEU A 402 4.04 25.67 15.68
CA LEU A 402 2.78 26.40 15.62
C LEU A 402 3.00 27.90 15.30
N THR A 403 2.41 28.36 14.20
CA THR A 403 2.35 29.77 13.79
C THR A 403 0.90 30.19 13.54
N GLY A 404 0.64 31.47 13.30
CA GLY A 404 -0.71 32.00 13.08
C GLY A 404 -1.44 31.46 11.84
N ASN A 405 -0.72 30.81 10.91
CA ASN A 405 -1.28 30.26 9.68
C ASN A 405 -1.52 28.75 9.74
N VAL A 406 -1.21 28.08 10.87
CA VAL A 406 -1.40 26.64 11.00
C VAL A 406 -2.87 26.30 10.94
N THR A 407 -3.19 25.28 10.15
CA THR A 407 -4.56 24.76 10.01
C THR A 407 -4.70 23.38 10.63
N HIS A 408 -3.63 22.58 10.67
CA HIS A 408 -3.64 21.20 11.11
C HIS A 408 -2.45 20.87 12.00
N VAL A 409 -2.72 20.12 13.06
CA VAL A 409 -1.71 19.42 13.86
C VAL A 409 -1.91 17.93 13.66
N VAL A 410 -0.96 17.29 12.99
CA VAL A 410 -0.96 15.84 12.75
C VAL A 410 -0.11 15.20 13.84
N ALA A 411 -0.74 14.38 14.66
CA ALA A 411 -0.18 13.92 15.93
C ALA A 411 -0.26 12.41 16.10
N ALA A 412 0.78 11.83 16.70
CA ALA A 412 0.77 10.42 17.09
C ALA A 412 -0.07 10.15 18.36
N ARG A 413 -0.19 11.15 19.24
CA ARG A 413 -0.84 11.05 20.55
C ARG A 413 -1.25 12.42 21.08
N ALA A 414 -2.22 12.45 21.98
CA ALA A 414 -2.78 13.68 22.52
C ALA A 414 -1.87 14.44 23.50
N GLY A 415 -1.00 13.74 24.23
CA GLY A 415 -0.25 14.32 25.35
C GLY A 415 0.96 15.19 25.00
N THR A 416 1.07 15.73 23.78
CA THR A 416 2.22 16.56 23.40
C THR A 416 1.97 18.05 23.64
N ASP A 417 3.03 18.81 23.94
CA ASP A 417 2.92 20.26 24.16
C ASP A 417 2.31 21.00 22.96
N LYS A 418 2.60 20.53 21.74
CA LYS A 418 2.04 21.08 20.51
C LYS A 418 0.52 20.84 20.43
N VAL A 419 0.03 19.65 20.81
CA VAL A 419 -1.41 19.38 20.89
C VAL A 419 -2.07 20.28 21.93
N HIS A 420 -1.53 20.37 23.15
CA HIS A 420 -2.09 21.22 24.21
C HIS A 420 -2.11 22.71 23.83
N ARG A 421 -1.08 23.20 23.11
CA ARG A 421 -1.06 24.57 22.58
C ARG A 421 -2.12 24.75 21.50
N ALA A 422 -2.24 23.80 20.58
CA ALA A 422 -3.19 23.87 19.46
C ALA A 422 -4.66 23.87 19.89
N GLN A 423 -5.02 23.18 20.99
CA GLN A 423 -6.39 23.20 21.53
C GLN A 423 -6.89 24.59 21.92
N ARG A 424 -5.98 25.55 22.18
CA ARG A 424 -6.33 26.93 22.54
C ARG A 424 -6.41 27.86 21.33
N ILE A 425 -6.04 27.38 20.14
CA ILE A 425 -6.04 28.15 18.90
C ILE A 425 -7.35 27.84 18.14
N PRO A 426 -8.19 28.84 17.85
CA PRO A 426 -9.41 28.61 17.09
C PRO A 426 -9.07 28.15 15.66
N ASN A 427 -9.93 27.32 15.08
CA ASN A 427 -9.85 26.83 13.69
C ASN A 427 -8.59 26.00 13.37
N VAL A 428 -7.96 25.37 14.37
CA VAL A 428 -6.92 24.36 14.15
C VAL A 428 -7.49 22.96 14.35
N HIS A 429 -7.35 22.12 13.33
CA HIS A 429 -7.76 20.71 13.40
C HIS A 429 -6.63 19.87 14.01
N ILE A 430 -6.94 19.06 15.02
CA ILE A 430 -6.00 18.11 15.64
C ILE A 430 -6.42 16.72 15.20
N VAL A 431 -5.58 16.09 14.37
CA VAL A 431 -5.89 14.83 13.70
C VAL A 431 -4.76 13.82 13.89
N SER A 432 -5.11 12.53 13.80
CA SER A 432 -4.14 11.44 13.75
C SER A 432 -3.41 11.40 12.41
N GLU A 433 -2.31 10.63 12.34
CA GLU A 433 -1.58 10.35 11.10
C GLU A 433 -2.48 9.78 10.00
N ALA A 434 -3.48 8.97 10.36
CA ALA A 434 -4.39 8.33 9.43
C ALA A 434 -5.14 9.33 8.53
N TRP A 435 -5.41 10.56 9.01
CA TRP A 435 -6.02 11.60 8.18
C TRP A 435 -5.17 11.94 6.96
N LEU A 436 -3.86 12.12 7.16
CA LEU A 436 -2.93 12.44 6.10
C LEU A 436 -2.73 11.23 5.18
N SER A 437 -2.57 10.05 5.76
CA SER A 437 -2.42 8.80 5.01
C SER A 437 -3.62 8.52 4.11
N ASP A 438 -4.84 8.62 4.62
CA ASP A 438 -6.06 8.40 3.83
C ASP A 438 -6.30 9.53 2.82
N SER A 439 -5.98 10.78 3.18
CA SER A 439 -6.12 11.91 2.24
C SER A 439 -5.22 11.78 1.03
N THR A 440 -3.98 11.34 1.27
CA THR A 440 -2.99 11.13 0.21
C THR A 440 -3.23 9.83 -0.57
N ALA A 441 -3.70 8.76 0.07
CA ALA A 441 -4.08 7.52 -0.62
C ALA A 441 -5.29 7.72 -1.55
N ARG A 442 -6.28 8.51 -1.12
CA ARG A 442 -7.53 8.74 -1.88
C ARG A 442 -7.50 9.97 -2.80
N TRP A 443 -6.38 10.69 -2.84
CA TRP A 443 -6.21 11.95 -3.58
C TRP A 443 -7.33 12.95 -3.30
N LYS A 444 -7.73 13.04 -2.04
CA LYS A 444 -8.83 13.90 -1.58
C LYS A 444 -8.67 14.21 -0.11
N LYS A 445 -8.74 15.49 0.28
CA LYS A 445 -8.75 15.86 1.71
C LYS A 445 -9.93 15.18 2.42
N GLN A 446 -9.62 14.33 3.40
CA GLN A 446 -10.65 13.66 4.20
C GLN A 446 -11.21 14.60 5.26
N ASP A 447 -12.40 14.27 5.75
CA ASP A 447 -13.07 14.99 6.83
C ASP A 447 -12.30 14.83 8.15
N GLU A 448 -11.77 15.94 8.66
CA GLU A 448 -10.92 16.00 9.83
C GLU A 448 -11.59 15.42 11.08
N ALA A 449 -12.92 15.52 11.20
CA ALA A 449 -13.67 15.05 12.35
C ALA A 449 -13.59 13.52 12.55
N GLN A 450 -13.39 12.76 11.47
CA GLN A 450 -13.29 11.30 11.50
C GLN A 450 -11.94 10.79 12.02
N TYR A 451 -10.98 11.69 12.20
CA TYR A 451 -9.60 11.37 12.55
C TYR A 451 -9.14 12.12 13.81
N ALA A 452 -10.08 12.61 14.62
CA ALA A 452 -9.76 13.17 15.92
C ALA A 452 -9.04 12.13 16.80
N LEU A 453 -8.08 12.59 17.60
CA LEU A 453 -7.38 11.73 18.54
C LEU A 453 -8.36 11.17 19.59
N PRO A 454 -8.49 9.83 19.75
CA PRO A 454 -9.45 9.22 20.67
C PRO A 454 -9.34 9.73 22.11
N GLU A 455 -8.12 10.03 22.57
CA GLU A 455 -7.85 10.49 23.93
C GLU A 455 -8.42 11.89 24.18
N LEU A 456 -8.51 12.73 23.13
CA LEU A 456 -9.14 14.05 23.22
C LEU A 456 -10.66 13.96 23.26
N ALA A 457 -11.25 13.00 22.54
CA ALA A 457 -12.68 12.73 22.58
C ALA A 457 -13.13 12.17 23.94
N GLN A 458 -12.30 11.34 24.58
CA GLN A 458 -12.56 10.82 25.92
C GLN A 458 -12.44 11.90 27.00
N ALA A 459 -11.40 12.76 26.94
CA ALA A 459 -11.24 13.86 27.89
C ALA A 459 -12.39 14.89 27.80
N ALA A 460 -12.95 15.14 26.62
CA ALA A 460 -14.13 16.01 26.48
C ALA A 460 -15.37 15.42 27.17
N ASN A 461 -15.58 14.11 27.08
CA ASN A 461 -16.70 13.42 27.74
C ASN A 461 -16.54 13.32 29.26
N GLU A 462 -15.31 13.31 29.79
CA GLU A 462 -15.05 13.31 31.23
C GLU A 462 -15.28 14.70 31.87
N VAL A 463 -15.03 15.79 31.12
CA VAL A 463 -15.23 17.17 31.61
C VAL A 463 -16.71 17.58 31.61
N GLU A 464 -17.58 16.93 30.82
CA GLU A 464 -19.03 17.17 30.83
C GLU A 464 -19.79 16.54 32.02
N ASN A 465 -19.11 15.92 32.98
CA ASN A 465 -19.73 15.41 34.21
C ASN A 465 -19.27 16.22 35.45
N PRO A 466 -19.92 17.35 35.80
CA PRO A 466 -19.48 18.24 36.87
C PRO A 466 -19.93 17.81 38.28
N GLU A 467 -20.40 16.57 38.49
CA GLU A 467 -20.98 16.16 39.77
C GLU A 467 -20.03 15.40 40.71
N SER A 468 -18.73 15.36 40.44
CA SER A 468 -17.75 14.70 41.33
C SER A 468 -16.57 15.61 41.68
N THR A 469 -16.84 16.80 42.22
CA THR A 469 -15.83 17.52 43.04
C THR A 469 -16.18 17.29 44.51
N PRO A 470 -15.36 16.56 45.29
CA PRO A 470 -15.49 16.57 46.74
C PRO A 470 -15.20 17.99 47.24
N LEU A 471 -16.17 18.58 47.93
CA LEU A 471 -15.97 19.82 48.68
C LEU A 471 -14.93 19.56 49.77
N GLU A 472 -13.72 20.09 49.62
CA GLU A 472 -12.78 20.23 50.72
C GLU A 472 -13.34 21.29 51.69
N PHE A 473 -13.73 20.85 52.88
CA PHE A 473 -14.02 21.75 54.00
C PHE A 473 -12.70 22.03 54.72
N ASP A 474 -12.34 23.31 54.79
CA ASP A 474 -11.30 23.83 55.69
C ASP A 474 -11.75 23.63 57.15
N ASP A 475 -11.07 22.75 57.88
CA ASP A 475 -11.18 22.63 59.35
C ASP A 475 -9.85 23.05 60.01
N GLU A 476 -9.69 24.36 60.22
CA GLU A 476 -8.90 24.86 61.35
C GLU A 476 -9.69 24.69 62.65
N GLU A 477 -8.97 24.47 63.74
CA GLU A 477 -9.45 24.24 65.12
C GLU A 477 -10.05 22.84 65.45
N LYS A 478 -9.16 21.94 65.89
CA LYS A 478 -9.11 21.57 67.33
C LYS A 478 -7.94 20.64 67.64
N SER A 479 -6.81 21.27 67.96
CA SER A 479 -5.79 20.67 68.81
C SER A 479 -6.06 21.10 70.26
N THR A 480 -6.89 20.34 70.99
CA THR A 480 -6.96 20.37 72.46
C THR A 480 -7.65 19.12 72.97
N MET A 481 -6.89 18.04 73.14
CA MET A 481 -6.85 17.21 74.36
C MET A 481 -6.22 15.86 74.03
N GLN A 482 -4.93 15.82 74.30
CA GLN A 482 -4.18 14.61 74.54
C GLN A 482 -4.56 14.05 75.92
N LEU A 483 -4.43 12.72 76.07
CA LEU A 483 -4.56 11.91 77.29
C LEU A 483 -5.98 11.47 77.72
N MET A 484 -6.32 10.19 77.51
CA MET A 484 -6.25 9.15 78.56
C MET A 484 -6.62 7.73 78.04
N ARG A 485 -5.67 6.79 78.20
CA ARG A 485 -5.80 5.42 78.74
C ARG A 485 -6.58 4.31 77.97
N ALA A 486 -5.79 3.45 77.30
CA ALA A 486 -5.62 1.99 77.50
C ALA A 486 -6.80 1.04 77.88
N GLY A 487 -7.10 0.09 76.96
CA GLY A 487 -7.30 -1.37 77.18
C GLY A 487 -8.69 -1.90 77.63
N PRO A 488 -8.94 -3.24 77.63
CA PRO A 488 -8.99 -4.13 76.46
C PRO A 488 -10.16 -5.18 76.46
N THR A 489 -10.30 -5.92 75.34
CA THR A 489 -10.76 -7.33 75.16
C THR A 489 -12.23 -7.82 75.10
N TRP A 490 -12.51 -8.58 74.00
CA TRP A 490 -13.35 -9.77 73.71
C TRP A 490 -14.86 -9.85 74.06
N VAL A 491 -15.74 -10.18 73.07
CA VAL A 491 -16.70 -11.35 73.02
C VAL A 491 -17.20 -11.57 71.56
N THR A 492 -17.37 -12.85 71.18
CA THR A 492 -17.79 -13.49 69.90
C THR A 492 -19.33 -13.53 69.63
N PRO A 493 -19.80 -14.04 68.44
CA PRO A 493 -21.08 -13.68 67.80
C PRO A 493 -22.19 -14.76 67.84
N ILE A 494 -23.47 -14.39 67.60
CA ILE A 494 -24.59 -15.32 67.32
C ILE A 494 -25.68 -14.64 66.41
N PRO A 495 -26.67 -15.33 65.77
CA PRO A 495 -26.67 -15.72 64.35
C PRO A 495 -27.93 -15.27 63.53
N ARG A 496 -27.94 -15.59 62.23
CA ARG A 496 -29.07 -15.42 61.26
C ARG A 496 -30.31 -16.27 61.60
N PRO A 497 -31.48 -15.95 61.01
CA PRO A 497 -32.41 -16.95 60.51
C PRO A 497 -32.55 -16.94 58.97
N ALA A 498 -32.88 -18.12 58.45
CA ALA A 498 -32.88 -18.55 57.05
C ALA A 498 -34.30 -18.46 56.40
N PRO A 499 -34.47 -18.84 55.11
CA PRO A 499 -35.52 -18.36 54.22
C PRO A 499 -36.80 -19.22 54.18
N ARG A 500 -37.88 -18.68 53.63
CA ARG A 500 -39.09 -19.43 53.26
C ARG A 500 -39.14 -19.70 51.74
N ARG A 501 -39.14 -20.99 51.40
CA ARG A 501 -39.66 -21.65 50.17
C ARG A 501 -41.20 -21.52 50.15
N SER A 502 -42.02 -21.77 49.13
CA SER A 502 -42.02 -22.38 47.78
C SER A 502 -43.47 -22.21 47.26
N CYS A 503 -43.77 -22.21 45.95
CA CYS A 503 -44.29 -23.37 45.18
C CYS A 503 -44.93 -22.88 43.84
N PRO A 504 -45.24 -23.78 42.89
CA PRO A 504 -44.84 -23.65 41.47
C PRO A 504 -46.02 -23.47 40.50
N GLU A 505 -45.72 -23.17 39.23
CA GLU A 505 -46.70 -23.25 38.15
C GLU A 505 -46.24 -24.19 37.02
N LYS A 506 -47.18 -25.03 36.59
CA LYS A 506 -47.04 -26.16 35.67
C LYS A 506 -47.25 -25.75 34.21
N GLU A 507 -46.69 -26.60 33.37
CA GLU A 507 -46.74 -26.71 31.91
C GLU A 507 -48.10 -26.64 31.19
N ARG A 508 -48.03 -26.14 29.95
CA ARG A 508 -48.65 -26.58 28.67
C ARG A 508 -50.18 -26.51 28.48
N GLY A 509 -50.56 -25.91 27.33
CA GLY A 509 -51.45 -26.59 26.38
C GLY A 509 -52.54 -25.76 25.67
N ASN A 510 -52.30 -25.47 24.39
CA ASN A 510 -53.23 -25.44 23.24
C ASN A 510 -54.53 -24.61 23.25
N GLY A 511 -54.69 -23.79 22.20
CA GLY A 511 -55.97 -23.36 21.65
C GLY A 511 -55.85 -22.71 20.26
N ARG A 512 -56.23 -23.44 19.21
CA ARG A 512 -56.54 -22.94 17.83
C ARG A 512 -57.70 -21.91 17.93
N GLN A 513 -58.02 -21.00 17.00
CA GLN A 513 -58.25 -21.11 15.56
C GLN A 513 -58.86 -19.76 15.08
N THR A 514 -58.56 -19.28 13.86
CA THR A 514 -59.47 -18.60 12.88
C THR A 514 -58.62 -18.06 11.72
N GLN A 515 -58.46 -18.79 10.61
CA GLN A 515 -59.19 -18.63 9.35
C GLN A 515 -59.32 -17.20 8.81
N ARG A 516 -58.64 -16.92 7.67
CA ARG A 516 -59.25 -16.41 6.44
C ARG A 516 -58.47 -16.88 5.19
N ARG A 517 -59.20 -17.61 4.33
CA ARG A 517 -59.01 -17.92 2.89
C ARG A 517 -58.91 -16.60 2.08
N ASN A 518 -58.43 -16.43 0.84
CA ASN A 518 -58.03 -17.19 -0.38
C ASN A 518 -57.62 -16.08 -1.42
N PRO A 519 -57.34 -16.32 -2.72
CA PRO A 519 -56.46 -17.29 -3.38
C PRO A 519 -55.63 -16.73 -4.60
N LEU A 520 -54.69 -17.57 -5.08
CA LEU A 520 -54.31 -17.86 -6.49
C LEU A 520 -54.07 -16.74 -7.53
N HIS A 521 -52.85 -16.70 -8.09
CA HIS A 521 -52.65 -16.90 -9.54
C HIS A 521 -51.29 -17.50 -9.91
N LEU A 522 -51.33 -18.45 -10.84
CA LEU A 522 -50.27 -19.20 -11.50
C LEU A 522 -50.30 -18.84 -12.99
N GLY A 523 -49.14 -18.85 -13.65
CA GLY A 523 -48.98 -18.85 -15.12
C GLY A 523 -47.64 -18.21 -15.50
N HIS A 524 -46.61 -18.99 -15.89
CA HIS A 524 -46.28 -19.39 -17.29
C HIS A 524 -46.04 -18.15 -18.18
N SER A 525 -44.98 -17.99 -18.98
CA SER A 525 -44.09 -18.91 -19.70
C SER A 525 -43.04 -18.08 -20.46
N HIS A 526 -41.96 -18.73 -20.93
CA HIS A 526 -41.19 -18.41 -22.16
C HIS A 526 -40.82 -16.94 -22.46
N HIS A 527 -39.53 -16.60 -22.34
CA HIS A 527 -38.63 -16.53 -23.49
C HIS A 527 -37.17 -16.48 -23.07
#